data_AF-A0A9D9BQ51-F1
#
_entry.id   AF-A0A9D9BQ51-F1
#
_cell.length_a   1.000
_cell.length_b   1.000
_cell.length_c   1.000
_cell.angle_alpha   90.00
_cell.angle_beta   90.00
_cell.angle_gamma   90.00
#
_symmetry.space_group_name_H-M   'P 1'
#
loop_
_entity.id
_entity.type
_entity.pdbx_description
1 polymer ?
#
loop_
_entity_poly.entity_id
_entity_poly.type
_entity_poly.pdbx_seq_one_letter_code
_entity_poly.pdbx_strand_id
1 'polypeptide(L)'
;MKRIVLILIFCITNSTFSQNENSNSDTRKFISDAEFTQINRDWNQVARFTSGLGEQVSFFPVEAINLKTNERINSLQMDMTVTSSGYNYYKQSWIDLDEIDEFIFFLEEYIMPNLENKTGNKQSVTYIFNSKEIVFEFQIRKNKKRTSIFLKDYGITDTRHYFWTETQVTKIPRLLTMLKELK
;
A
#
# COMPACT_ATOMS: atom_id res chain seq x y z
N MET A 1 30.52 50.63 6.50
CA MET A 1 29.76 50.02 7.62
C MET A 1 28.28 50.23 7.34
N LYS A 2 27.33 49.31 7.44
CA LYS A 2 27.29 47.88 7.75
C LYS A 2 26.07 47.34 6.97
N ARG A 3 26.20 46.08 6.58
CA ARG A 3 25.29 45.22 5.81
C ARG A 3 23.81 45.40 6.18
N ILE A 4 22.96 45.68 5.20
CA ILE A 4 21.53 45.30 5.25
C ILE A 4 21.48 43.87 4.71
N VAL A 5 21.22 42.94 5.60
CA VAL A 5 21.17 41.51 5.30
C VAL A 5 19.85 41.21 4.59
N LEU A 6 19.98 40.74 3.36
CA LEU A 6 18.93 40.18 2.52
C LEU A 6 18.44 38.86 3.17
N ILE A 7 17.30 38.89 3.87
CA ILE A 7 16.58 37.66 4.30
C ILE A 7 15.25 37.66 3.56
N LEU A 8 15.20 37.00 2.41
CA LEU A 8 13.96 36.46 1.84
C LEU A 8 14.22 35.41 0.76
N ILE A 9 14.98 34.35 1.08
CA ILE A 9 15.05 33.14 0.25
C ILE A 9 15.04 31.93 1.17
N PHE A 10 13.87 31.53 1.66
CA PHE A 10 13.67 30.20 2.25
C PHE A 10 12.18 29.79 2.29
N CYS A 11 11.49 29.84 1.14
CA CYS A 11 10.11 29.32 1.04
C CYS A 11 9.87 28.43 -0.19
N ILE A 12 10.90 27.96 -0.90
CA ILE A 12 10.72 27.13 -2.11
C ILE A 12 11.50 25.82 -2.00
N THR A 13 11.21 25.00 -0.98
CA THR A 13 11.68 23.61 -0.95
C THR A 13 10.65 22.73 -0.26
N ASN A 14 9.42 22.63 -0.78
CA ASN A 14 8.46 21.58 -0.36
C ASN A 14 7.39 21.22 -1.42
N SER A 15 7.45 21.76 -2.64
CA SER A 15 6.40 21.51 -3.66
C SER A 15 6.63 20.29 -4.56
N THR A 16 7.69 19.50 -4.36
CA THR A 16 7.96 18.31 -5.19
C THR A 16 7.19 17.06 -4.74
N PHE A 17 6.66 17.02 -3.51
CA PHE A 17 5.96 15.83 -3.02
C PHE A 17 4.55 15.68 -3.62
N SER A 18 3.83 16.79 -3.82
CA SER A 18 2.43 16.76 -4.32
C SER A 18 2.32 16.47 -5.83
N GLN A 19 3.36 16.73 -6.63
CA GLN A 19 3.30 16.48 -8.08
C GLN A 19 3.39 14.99 -8.45
N ASN A 20 3.82 14.12 -7.53
CA ASN A 20 4.04 12.70 -7.81
C ASN A 20 2.85 11.79 -7.40
N GLU A 21 1.80 12.33 -6.77
CA GLU A 21 0.65 11.56 -6.26
C GLU A 21 -0.19 10.89 -7.37
N ASN A 22 -0.15 11.44 -8.59
CA ASN A 22 -0.84 10.88 -9.76
C ASN A 22 0.06 10.00 -10.63
N SER A 23 1.21 9.58 -10.11
CA SER A 23 2.10 8.63 -10.78
C SER A 23 1.98 7.24 -10.20
N ASN A 24 2.28 6.23 -11.01
CA ASN A 24 2.51 4.87 -10.53
C ASN A 24 3.86 4.79 -9.80
N SER A 25 4.06 3.69 -9.07
CA SER A 25 5.30 3.44 -8.35
C SER A 25 6.51 3.39 -9.27
N ASP A 26 7.67 3.75 -8.73
CA ASP A 26 8.92 3.71 -9.48
C ASP A 26 9.30 2.26 -9.79
N THR A 27 8.91 1.31 -8.93
CA THR A 27 8.99 -0.12 -9.23
C THR A 27 8.15 -0.51 -10.45
N ARG A 28 6.90 -0.03 -10.56
CA ARG A 28 6.06 -0.33 -11.73
C ARG A 28 6.67 0.24 -13.01
N LYS A 29 7.22 1.45 -12.96
CA LYS A 29 7.94 2.08 -14.08
C LYS A 29 9.19 1.29 -14.46
N PHE A 30 10.00 0.89 -13.46
CA PHE A 30 11.19 0.06 -13.67
C PHE A 30 10.86 -1.23 -14.41
N ILE A 31 9.77 -1.90 -14.03
CA ILE A 31 9.33 -3.15 -14.67
C ILE A 31 8.79 -2.88 -16.08
N SER A 32 8.04 -1.78 -16.31
CA SER A 32 7.45 -1.48 -17.61
C SER A 32 8.46 -1.00 -18.65
N ASP A 33 9.52 -0.32 -18.20
CA ASP A 33 10.51 0.29 -19.08
C ASP A 33 11.63 -0.70 -19.47
N ALA A 34 11.81 -1.75 -18.67
CA ALA A 34 12.75 -2.83 -18.96
C ALA A 34 12.21 -3.80 -20.02
N GLU A 35 13.04 -4.12 -21.01
CA GLU A 35 12.71 -5.10 -22.06
C GLU A 35 12.63 -6.53 -21.51
N PHE A 36 13.47 -6.85 -20.53
CA PHE A 36 13.51 -8.14 -19.86
C PHE A 36 13.67 -7.93 -18.35
N THR A 37 12.71 -8.44 -17.58
CA THR A 37 12.70 -8.30 -16.12
C THR A 37 12.58 -9.67 -15.46
N GLN A 38 13.45 -9.97 -14.51
CA GLN A 38 13.29 -11.07 -13.57
C GLN A 38 12.67 -10.53 -12.28
N ILE A 39 11.67 -11.22 -11.72
CA ILE A 39 11.05 -10.88 -10.43
C ILE A 39 11.28 -12.04 -9.47
N ASN A 40 12.08 -11.81 -8.44
CA ASN A 40 12.28 -12.74 -7.33
C ASN A 40 11.26 -12.44 -6.24
N ARG A 41 10.49 -13.45 -5.81
CA ARG A 41 9.48 -13.33 -4.75
C ARG A 41 9.87 -14.18 -3.55
N ASP A 42 9.80 -13.61 -2.35
CA ASP A 42 9.99 -14.38 -1.12
C ASP A 42 8.66 -14.97 -0.63
N TRP A 43 8.44 -16.25 -0.93
CA TRP A 43 7.25 -16.98 -0.49
C TRP A 43 7.23 -17.35 0.99
N ASN A 44 8.35 -17.19 1.71
CA ASN A 44 8.40 -17.44 3.16
C ASN A 44 7.82 -16.26 3.95
N GLN A 45 7.83 -15.06 3.35
CA GLN A 45 7.36 -13.82 3.95
C GLN A 45 6.07 -13.35 3.27
N VAL A 46 4.96 -14.06 3.55
CA VAL A 46 3.64 -13.75 2.98
C VAL A 46 2.65 -13.33 4.07
N ALA A 47 1.89 -12.27 3.79
CA ALA A 47 0.72 -11.84 4.56
C ALA A 47 -0.48 -11.92 3.62
N ARG A 48 -1.39 -12.85 3.94
CA ARG A 48 -2.54 -13.17 3.11
C ARG A 48 -3.84 -12.90 3.83
N PHE A 49 -4.68 -12.12 3.18
CA PHE A 49 -6.08 -11.87 3.53
C PHE A 49 -6.97 -12.64 2.55
N THR A 50 -8.04 -13.21 3.08
CA THR A 50 -9.05 -13.94 2.31
C THR A 50 -10.44 -13.44 2.67
N SER A 51 -11.35 -13.45 1.70
CA SER A 51 -12.77 -13.26 1.95
C SER A 51 -13.45 -14.61 2.16
N GLY A 52 -14.71 -14.60 2.58
CA GLY A 52 -15.51 -15.83 2.70
C GLY A 52 -15.92 -16.45 1.37
N LEU A 53 -15.65 -15.78 0.24
CA LEU A 53 -16.11 -16.16 -1.10
C LEU A 53 -14.97 -16.58 -2.04
N GLY A 54 -13.76 -16.80 -1.51
CA GLY A 54 -12.59 -17.23 -2.28
C GLY A 54 -11.72 -16.09 -2.83
N GLU A 55 -12.09 -14.83 -2.58
CA GLU A 55 -11.26 -13.68 -2.91
C GLU A 55 -10.05 -13.62 -1.98
N GLN A 56 -8.94 -13.09 -2.49
CA GLN A 56 -7.71 -12.98 -1.72
C GLN A 56 -6.89 -11.76 -2.09
N VAL A 57 -6.16 -11.27 -1.10
CA VAL A 57 -5.02 -10.36 -1.28
C VAL A 57 -3.81 -10.97 -0.58
N SER A 58 -2.68 -11.01 -1.28
CA SER A 58 -1.40 -11.44 -0.70
C SER A 58 -0.35 -10.35 -0.89
N PHE A 59 0.36 -10.04 0.18
CA PHE A 59 1.54 -9.18 0.17
C PHE A 59 2.79 -10.05 0.31
N PHE A 60 3.88 -9.68 -0.36
CA PHE A 60 5.19 -10.30 -0.18
C PHE A 60 6.33 -9.41 -0.70
N PRO A 61 7.53 -9.49 -0.09
CA PRO A 61 8.75 -8.87 -0.59
C PRO A 61 9.12 -9.35 -1.99
N VAL A 62 9.57 -8.42 -2.84
CA VAL A 62 10.11 -8.75 -4.16
C VAL A 62 11.35 -7.94 -4.52
N GLU A 63 12.23 -8.56 -5.30
CA GLU A 63 13.32 -7.91 -6.02
C GLU A 63 13.04 -8.04 -7.53
N ALA A 64 12.96 -6.92 -8.24
CA ALA A 64 12.94 -6.89 -9.69
C ALA A 64 14.33 -6.54 -10.23
N ILE A 65 14.75 -7.28 -11.27
CA ILE A 65 16.07 -7.15 -11.90
C ILE A 65 15.86 -6.88 -13.39
N ASN A 66 16.40 -5.78 -13.90
CA ASN A 66 16.50 -5.56 -15.34
C ASN A 66 17.62 -6.44 -15.89
N LEU A 67 17.31 -7.42 -16.73
CA LEU A 67 18.28 -8.41 -17.18
C LEU A 67 19.31 -7.85 -18.18
N LYS A 68 19.04 -6.69 -18.81
CA LYS A 68 20.01 -6.02 -19.69
C LYS A 68 21.01 -5.19 -18.90
N THR A 69 20.54 -4.39 -17.95
CA THR A 69 21.39 -3.46 -17.18
C THR A 69 21.92 -4.08 -15.88
N ASN A 70 21.33 -5.18 -15.43
CA ASN A 70 21.54 -5.81 -14.12
C ASN A 70 21.24 -4.87 -12.94
N GLU A 71 20.51 -3.77 -13.18
CA GLU A 71 19.96 -2.92 -12.14
C GLU A 71 18.85 -3.65 -11.39
N ARG A 72 18.66 -3.27 -10.12
CA ARG A 72 17.79 -3.98 -9.17
C ARG A 72 16.96 -2.97 -8.41
N ILE A 73 15.70 -3.34 -8.14
CA ILE A 73 14.82 -2.58 -7.27
C ILE A 73 14.05 -3.53 -6.35
N ASN A 74 14.02 -3.20 -5.07
CA ASN A 74 13.25 -3.90 -4.06
C ASN A 74 11.92 -3.18 -3.84
N SER A 75 10.88 -3.93 -3.55
CA SER A 75 9.54 -3.39 -3.30
C SER A 75 8.66 -4.39 -2.55
N LEU A 76 7.47 -3.95 -2.15
CA LEU A 76 6.41 -4.84 -1.73
C LEU A 76 5.46 -5.10 -2.89
N GLN A 77 5.28 -6.36 -3.27
CA GLN A 77 4.25 -6.73 -4.24
C GLN A 77 2.95 -7.08 -3.52
N MET A 78 1.82 -6.63 -4.08
CA MET A 78 0.49 -7.06 -3.71
C MET A 78 -0.18 -7.77 -4.90
N ASP A 79 -0.60 -9.02 -4.70
CA ASP A 79 -1.48 -9.75 -5.62
C ASP A 79 -2.91 -9.72 -5.10
N MET A 80 -3.86 -9.34 -5.95
CA MET A 80 -5.29 -9.34 -5.65
C MET A 80 -6.05 -10.24 -6.63
N THR A 81 -6.89 -11.11 -6.08
CA THR A 81 -7.90 -11.86 -6.83
C THR A 81 -9.26 -11.59 -6.21
N VAL A 82 -10.18 -10.96 -6.95
CA VAL A 82 -11.54 -10.64 -6.49
C VAL A 82 -12.57 -11.10 -7.52
N THR A 83 -13.79 -11.37 -7.10
CA THR A 83 -14.88 -11.71 -8.03
C THR A 83 -15.72 -10.47 -8.28
N SER A 84 -15.74 -9.99 -9.52
CA SER A 84 -16.53 -8.82 -9.93
C SER A 84 -17.47 -9.21 -11.06
N SER A 85 -18.77 -8.94 -10.87
CA SER A 85 -19.82 -9.21 -11.87
C SER A 85 -19.83 -10.66 -12.40
N GLY A 86 -19.47 -11.63 -11.55
CA GLY A 86 -19.42 -13.06 -11.91
C GLY A 86 -18.11 -13.53 -12.55
N TYR A 87 -17.11 -12.65 -12.72
CA TYR A 87 -15.81 -12.99 -13.27
C TYR A 87 -14.70 -12.81 -12.23
N ASN A 88 -13.66 -13.64 -12.30
CA ASN A 88 -12.46 -13.48 -11.50
C ASN A 88 -11.57 -12.39 -12.11
N TYR A 89 -11.33 -11.35 -11.33
CA TYR A 89 -10.40 -10.28 -11.64
C TYR A 89 -9.09 -10.51 -10.88
N TYR A 90 -7.97 -10.42 -11.59
CA TYR A 90 -6.63 -10.53 -11.01
C TYR A 90 -5.81 -9.30 -11.38
N LYS A 91 -5.13 -8.73 -10.38
CA LYS A 91 -4.16 -7.64 -10.61
C LYS A 91 -3.03 -7.69 -9.58
N GLN A 92 -1.88 -7.21 -10.03
CA GLN A 92 -0.69 -7.02 -9.22
C GLN A 92 -0.41 -5.52 -9.07
N SER A 93 0.21 -5.15 -7.96
CA SER A 93 0.64 -3.79 -7.62
C SER A 93 1.97 -3.84 -6.88
N TRP A 94 2.76 -2.76 -6.96
CA TRP A 94 4.15 -2.71 -6.47
C TRP A 94 4.38 -1.46 -5.63
N ILE A 95 4.37 -1.59 -4.32
CA ILE A 95 4.53 -0.45 -3.40
C ILE A 95 6.01 -0.21 -3.18
N ASP A 96 6.47 1.03 -3.42
CA ASP A 96 7.87 1.41 -3.28
C ASP A 96 8.30 1.38 -1.81
N LEU A 97 9.59 1.15 -1.55
CA LEU A 97 10.11 1.04 -0.17
C LEU A 97 9.97 2.33 0.65
N ASP A 98 10.00 3.51 0.00
CA ASP A 98 9.78 4.80 0.67
C ASP A 98 8.36 4.94 1.22
N GLU A 99 7.37 4.27 0.62
CA GLU A 99 5.99 4.24 1.10
C GLU A 99 5.76 3.21 2.24
N ILE A 100 6.68 2.25 2.41
CA ILE A 100 6.57 1.19 3.44
C ILE A 100 6.74 1.76 4.84
N ASP A 101 7.59 2.76 5.02
CA ASP A 101 7.82 3.44 6.29
C ASP A 101 6.53 4.08 6.82
N GLU A 102 5.85 4.82 5.95
CA GLU A 102 4.56 5.45 6.25
C GLU A 102 3.47 4.40 6.47
N PHE A 103 3.51 3.28 5.74
CA PHE A 103 2.55 2.20 5.94
C PHE A 103 2.73 1.51 7.30
N ILE A 104 3.98 1.25 7.72
CA ILE A 104 4.30 0.72 9.04
C ILE A 104 3.80 1.67 10.11
N PHE A 105 4.16 2.96 10.02
CA PHE A 105 3.72 3.98 10.97
C PHE A 105 2.18 4.02 11.07
N PHE A 106 1.49 4.01 9.93
CA PHE A 106 0.03 3.96 9.88
C PHE A 106 -0.54 2.75 10.63
N LEU A 107 0.00 1.55 10.37
CA LEU A 107 -0.46 0.33 11.02
C LEU A 107 -0.19 0.36 12.53
N GLU A 108 1.00 0.77 12.95
CA GLU A 108 1.43 0.78 14.36
C GLU A 108 0.66 1.78 15.20
N GLU A 109 0.59 3.03 14.75
CA GLU A 109 0.07 4.12 15.58
C GLU A 109 -1.45 4.22 15.52
N TYR A 110 -2.06 3.86 14.37
CA TYR A 110 -3.49 4.07 14.15
C TYR A 110 -4.29 2.77 14.10
N ILE A 111 -3.76 1.70 13.50
CA ILE A 111 -4.55 0.47 13.33
C ILE A 111 -4.42 -0.46 14.53
N MET A 112 -3.19 -0.77 14.97
CA MET A 112 -2.93 -1.73 16.06
C MET A 112 -3.69 -1.38 17.35
N PRO A 113 -3.71 -0.13 17.84
CA PRO A 113 -4.41 0.23 19.07
C PRO A 113 -5.93 0.08 18.94
N ASN A 114 -6.45 0.05 17.71
CA ASN A 114 -7.87 0.02 17.41
C ASN A 114 -8.38 -1.35 16.94
N LEU A 115 -7.52 -2.38 16.90
CA LEU A 115 -7.91 -3.74 16.54
C LEU A 115 -8.93 -4.35 17.51
N GLU A 116 -8.91 -3.96 18.78
CA GLU A 116 -9.85 -4.44 19.80
C GLU A 116 -11.04 -3.49 20.03
N ASN A 117 -10.90 -2.22 19.63
CA ASN A 117 -11.88 -1.17 19.90
C ASN A 117 -13.24 -1.40 19.22
N LYS A 118 -14.29 -0.83 19.82
CA LYS A 118 -15.65 -0.80 19.28
C LYS A 118 -16.09 0.64 19.15
N THR A 119 -16.87 0.99 18.13
CA THR A 119 -17.47 2.32 18.08
C THR A 119 -18.82 2.31 18.79
N GLY A 120 -19.20 3.45 19.38
CA GLY A 120 -20.52 3.64 19.97
C GLY A 120 -21.65 3.46 18.95
N ASN A 121 -22.89 3.31 19.44
CA ASN A 121 -24.05 2.79 18.69
C ASN A 121 -24.47 3.58 17.41
N LYS A 122 -23.83 4.70 17.07
CA LYS A 122 -24.17 5.54 15.89
C LYS A 122 -22.98 6.10 15.11
N GLN A 123 -21.74 5.72 15.41
CA GLN A 123 -20.55 6.27 14.76
C GLN A 123 -19.74 5.17 14.06
N SER A 124 -19.04 5.55 12.99
CA SER A 124 -18.01 4.73 12.35
C SER A 124 -16.74 5.56 12.22
N VAL A 125 -15.61 4.89 12.37
CA VAL A 125 -14.29 5.48 12.13
C VAL A 125 -13.66 4.71 10.99
N THR A 126 -13.10 5.42 10.00
CA THR A 126 -12.34 4.82 8.90
C THR A 126 -10.96 5.45 8.90
N TYR A 127 -9.94 4.60 8.95
CA TYR A 127 -8.54 4.96 8.76
C TYR A 127 -8.16 4.59 7.32
N ILE A 128 -7.51 5.49 6.60
CA ILE A 128 -7.16 5.31 5.19
C ILE A 128 -5.66 5.59 5.02
N PHE A 129 -4.95 4.59 4.52
CA PHE A 129 -3.60 4.74 3.99
C PHE A 129 -3.66 4.77 2.47
N ASN A 130 -3.01 5.76 1.86
CA ASN A 130 -3.06 6.00 0.43
C ASN A 130 -1.61 5.98 -0.09
N SER A 131 -1.33 5.03 -0.99
CA SER A 131 -0.05 4.91 -1.69
C SER A 131 -0.23 5.24 -3.17
N LYS A 132 0.82 5.21 -3.99
CA LYS A 132 0.71 5.32 -5.45
C LYS A 132 -0.12 4.19 -6.06
N GLU A 133 0.00 2.98 -5.52
CA GLU A 133 -0.54 1.75 -6.13
C GLU A 133 -1.78 1.17 -5.46
N ILE A 134 -2.01 1.43 -4.18
CA ILE A 134 -3.17 0.92 -3.43
C ILE A 134 -3.75 1.95 -2.45
N VAL A 135 -5.01 1.72 -2.07
CA VAL A 135 -5.62 2.28 -0.86
C VAL A 135 -5.88 1.15 0.12
N PHE A 136 -5.40 1.29 1.35
CA PHE A 136 -5.74 0.39 2.46
C PHE A 136 -6.69 1.12 3.41
N GLU A 137 -7.88 0.56 3.62
CA GLU A 137 -8.86 1.10 4.56
C GLU A 137 -9.10 0.14 5.73
N PHE A 138 -9.16 0.71 6.93
CA PHE A 138 -9.62 0.03 8.13
C PHE A 138 -10.81 0.76 8.72
N GLN A 139 -11.98 0.12 8.66
CA GLN A 139 -13.23 0.68 9.15
C GLN A 139 -13.70 -0.04 10.42
N ILE A 140 -14.11 0.74 11.42
CA ILE A 140 -14.76 0.27 12.64
C ILE A 140 -16.19 0.80 12.64
N ARG A 141 -17.17 -0.10 12.68
CA ARG A 141 -18.60 0.25 12.73
C ARG A 141 -19.33 -0.65 13.71
N LYS A 142 -19.86 -0.08 14.79
CA LYS A 142 -20.45 -0.80 15.93
C LYS A 142 -19.45 -1.83 16.46
N ASN A 143 -19.77 -3.11 16.33
CA ASN A 143 -18.94 -4.24 16.75
C ASN A 143 -18.19 -4.91 15.59
N LYS A 144 -18.27 -4.35 14.37
CA LYS A 144 -17.64 -4.90 13.18
C LYS A 144 -16.43 -4.08 12.79
N LYS A 145 -15.40 -4.78 12.31
CA LYS A 145 -14.21 -4.20 11.72
C LYS A 145 -14.09 -4.74 10.31
N ARG A 146 -13.72 -3.89 9.37
CA ARG A 146 -13.53 -4.26 7.98
C ARG A 146 -12.19 -3.71 7.51
N THR A 147 -11.42 -4.56 6.86
CA THR A 147 -10.30 -4.15 6.04
C THR A 147 -10.76 -4.15 4.59
N SER A 148 -10.53 -3.07 3.87
CA SER A 148 -10.74 -2.98 2.43
C SER A 148 -9.43 -2.59 1.75
N ILE A 149 -9.15 -3.15 0.59
CA ILE A 149 -7.94 -2.86 -0.18
C ILE A 149 -8.37 -2.60 -1.62
N PHE A 150 -8.03 -1.42 -2.12
CA PHE A 150 -8.35 -0.96 -3.47
C PHE A 150 -7.07 -0.83 -4.27
N LEU A 151 -7.16 -1.12 -5.56
CA LEU A 151 -6.09 -0.88 -6.52
C LEU A 151 -6.13 0.58 -6.97
N LYS A 152 -4.97 1.13 -7.32
CA LYS A 152 -4.85 2.41 -8.00
C LYS A 152 -4.20 2.25 -9.37
N ASP A 153 -4.44 3.23 -10.23
CA ASP A 153 -3.72 3.42 -11.47
C ASP A 153 -3.59 4.92 -11.73
N TYR A 154 -2.36 5.44 -11.76
CA TYR A 154 -2.09 6.88 -11.91
C TYR A 154 -2.89 7.75 -10.93
N GLY A 155 -2.89 7.37 -9.65
CA GLY A 155 -3.63 8.08 -8.60
C GLY A 155 -5.13 7.77 -8.54
N ILE A 156 -5.71 7.12 -9.56
CA ILE A 156 -7.15 6.83 -9.63
C ILE A 156 -7.46 5.51 -8.93
N THR A 157 -8.32 5.55 -7.90
CA THR A 157 -8.76 4.35 -7.16
C THR A 157 -9.81 3.55 -7.94
N ASP A 158 -9.56 2.25 -8.14
CA ASP A 158 -10.55 1.31 -8.65
C ASP A 158 -11.54 0.91 -7.56
N THR A 159 -12.74 1.46 -7.64
CA THR A 159 -13.85 1.18 -6.71
C THR A 159 -14.73 0.00 -7.14
N ARG A 160 -14.46 -0.59 -8.32
CA ARG A 160 -15.19 -1.73 -8.87
C ARG A 160 -14.53 -3.05 -8.52
N HIS A 161 -13.20 -3.09 -8.49
CA HIS A 161 -12.42 -4.29 -8.19
C HIS A 161 -11.60 -4.05 -6.92
N TYR A 162 -12.21 -4.31 -5.77
CA TYR A 162 -11.56 -4.15 -4.47
C TYR A 162 -11.83 -5.35 -3.59
N PHE A 163 -10.85 -5.65 -2.74
CA PHE A 163 -10.95 -6.71 -1.75
C PHE A 163 -11.50 -6.15 -0.45
N TRP A 164 -12.32 -6.92 0.27
CA TRP A 164 -12.66 -6.60 1.65
C TRP A 164 -12.87 -7.85 2.52
N THR A 165 -12.65 -7.70 3.82
CA THR A 165 -12.87 -8.78 4.79
C THR A 165 -13.19 -8.23 6.18
N GLU A 166 -14.12 -8.87 6.87
CA GLU A 166 -14.38 -8.62 8.31
C GLU A 166 -13.74 -9.70 9.20
N THR A 167 -13.36 -10.84 8.63
CA THR A 167 -12.93 -12.03 9.38
C THR A 167 -11.41 -12.14 9.52
N GLN A 168 -10.65 -11.51 8.63
CA GLN A 168 -9.19 -11.59 8.61
C GLN A 168 -8.52 -10.32 9.17
N VAL A 169 -9.27 -9.44 9.82
CA VAL A 169 -8.73 -8.21 10.45
C VAL A 169 -7.62 -8.53 11.47
N THR A 170 -7.72 -9.66 12.16
CA THR A 170 -6.71 -10.12 13.13
C THR A 170 -5.37 -10.52 12.49
N LYS A 171 -5.26 -10.54 11.15
CA LYS A 171 -4.01 -10.80 10.44
C LYS A 171 -3.20 -9.55 10.13
N ILE A 172 -3.70 -8.35 10.41
CA ILE A 172 -2.94 -7.10 10.20
C ILE A 172 -1.59 -7.10 10.96
N PRO A 173 -1.45 -7.66 12.18
CA PRO A 173 -0.14 -7.80 12.83
C PRO A 173 0.88 -8.60 11.99
N ARG A 174 0.44 -9.64 11.25
CA ARG A 174 1.33 -10.42 10.37
C ARG A 174 1.79 -9.59 9.17
N LEU A 175 0.91 -8.75 8.61
CA LEU A 175 1.30 -7.78 7.58
C LEU A 175 2.37 -6.84 8.13
N LEU A 176 2.13 -6.24 9.31
CA LEU A 176 3.08 -5.35 9.96
C LEU A 176 4.45 -6.02 10.19
N THR A 177 4.49 -7.25 10.68
CA THR A 177 5.75 -8.00 10.86
C THR A 177 6.51 -8.12 9.55
N MET A 178 5.85 -8.51 8.46
CA MET A 178 6.51 -8.62 7.15
C MET A 178 6.99 -7.27 6.62
N LEU A 179 6.20 -6.20 6.76
CA LEU A 179 6.63 -4.86 6.34
C LEU A 179 7.93 -4.45 7.06
N LYS A 180 8.08 -4.79 8.34
CA LYS A 180 9.30 -4.51 9.11
C LYS A 180 10.51 -5.33 8.66
N GLU A 181 10.32 -6.49 8.04
CA GLU A 181 11.40 -7.31 7.50
C GLU A 181 11.97 -6.76 6.18
N LEU A 182 11.28 -5.79 5.55
CA LEU A 182 11.76 -5.06 4.37
C LEU A 182 12.72 -3.90 4.70
N LYS A 183 12.93 -3.61 5.99
CA LYS A 183 13.87 -2.60 6.50
C LYS A 183 15.19 -3.25 6.90
#